data_AF-A0AAD7SW35-F1
#
_entry.id   AF-A0AAD7SW35-F1
#
_cell.length_a   1.000
_cell.length_b   1.000
_cell.length_c   1.000
_cell.angle_alpha   90.00
_cell.angle_beta   90.00
_cell.angle_gamma   90.00
#
_symmetry.space_group_name_H-M   'P 1'
#
loop_
_entity.id
_entity.type
_entity.pdbx_description
1 polymer ?
#
loop_
_entity_poly.entity_id
_entity_poly.type
_entity_poly.pdbx_seq_one_letter_code
_entity_poly.pdbx_strand_id
1 'polypeptide(L)'
;MTYQMWLHLQSDESVGSIGFKVNFKEIDKESCGNPGTPLYGIREGNGFSNGDVLRFECQFGFELIGERTISCQNNNQWSANIPICIFPCLSNFTAPMGTVLSPDYPEGYGNNLNCVWMIISEPGSRIHLAFNDFDLEAPYDFLTLKDGELLDSAVLGRYSGAEVPSHLTSNTNILRLEFQADHSMSGRGFNITYS
;
A
#
# COMPACT_ATOMS: atom_id res chain seq x y z
N MET A 1 -22.00 -33.42 15.09
CA MET A 1 -21.24 -32.34 14.45
C MET A 1 -20.98 -31.28 15.50
N THR A 2 -19.71 -31.06 15.83
CA THR A 2 -19.28 -30.12 16.88
C THR A 2 -19.14 -28.73 16.28
N TYR A 3 -19.93 -27.78 16.78
CA TYR A 3 -19.92 -26.35 16.43
C TYR A 3 -18.91 -25.57 17.28
N GLN A 4 -17.76 -26.19 17.55
CA GLN A 4 -16.78 -25.70 18.53
C GLN A 4 -15.41 -25.60 17.89
N MET A 5 -14.76 -24.45 18.08
CA MET A 5 -13.36 -24.22 17.72
C MET A 5 -12.58 -23.90 19.00
N TRP A 6 -11.42 -24.51 19.17
CA TRP A 6 -10.54 -24.28 20.31
C TRP A 6 -9.28 -23.57 19.83
N LEU A 7 -8.97 -22.43 20.45
CA LEU A 7 -7.71 -21.73 20.26
C LEU A 7 -6.85 -21.96 21.50
N HIS A 8 -5.61 -22.41 21.30
CA HIS A 8 -4.67 -22.62 22.40
C HIS A 8 -3.39 -21.84 22.11
N LEU A 9 -3.01 -20.96 23.05
CA LEU A 9 -1.74 -20.24 23.04
C LEU A 9 -0.94 -20.69 24.26
N GLN A 10 0.32 -21.04 24.03
CA GLN A 10 1.29 -21.37 25.08
C GLN A 10 2.57 -20.56 24.84
N SER A 11 3.11 -19.98 25.91
CA SER A 11 4.39 -19.25 25.90
C SER A 11 5.34 -19.82 26.94
N ASP A 12 6.63 -19.56 26.78
CA ASP A 12 7.68 -19.91 27.74
C ASP A 12 8.01 -18.71 28.67
N GLU A 13 9.10 -18.81 29.46
CA GLU A 13 9.55 -17.77 30.40
C GLU A 13 10.41 -16.66 29.76
N SER A 14 10.50 -16.60 28.43
CA SER A 14 11.36 -15.64 27.71
C SER A 14 10.67 -14.28 27.46
N VAL A 15 11.32 -13.38 26.71
CA VAL A 15 10.81 -12.02 26.43
C VAL A 15 9.54 -12.09 25.56
N GLY A 16 8.47 -11.42 26.01
CA GLY A 16 7.19 -11.38 25.29
C GLY A 16 7.20 -10.57 24.00
N SER A 17 6.36 -10.95 23.04
CA SER A 17 6.08 -10.23 21.79
C SER A 17 4.67 -9.64 21.81
N ILE A 18 4.33 -8.78 20.84
CA ILE A 18 3.04 -8.06 20.72
C ILE A 18 1.80 -8.97 20.59
N GLY A 19 1.97 -10.29 20.48
CA GLY A 19 0.88 -11.27 20.48
C GLY A 19 0.14 -11.34 19.15
N PHE A 20 -1.15 -11.68 19.20
CA PHE A 20 -2.02 -11.70 18.03
C PHE A 20 -3.43 -11.20 18.37
N LYS A 21 -4.16 -10.73 17.34
CA LYS A 21 -5.59 -10.41 17.41
C LYS A 21 -6.34 -11.36 16.49
N VAL A 22 -7.25 -12.16 17.05
CA VAL A 22 -8.16 -13.03 16.28
C VAL A 22 -9.53 -12.38 16.22
N ASN A 23 -10.06 -12.21 15.02
CA ASN A 23 -11.46 -11.92 14.77
C ASN A 23 -12.09 -13.17 14.16
N PHE A 24 -13.22 -13.64 14.69
CA PHE A 24 -13.95 -14.77 14.12
C PHE A 24 -15.39 -14.35 13.79
N LYS A 25 -16.00 -15.06 12.84
CA LYS A 25 -17.41 -14.90 12.48
C LYS A 25 -18.01 -16.27 12.20
N GLU A 26 -19.22 -16.50 12.68
CA GLU A 26 -20.02 -17.67 12.30
C GLU A 26 -20.36 -17.59 10.81
N ILE A 27 -20.17 -18.69 10.08
CA ILE A 27 -20.47 -18.82 8.66
C ILE A 27 -21.44 -19.97 8.45
N ASP A 28 -22.34 -19.80 7.49
CA ASP A 28 -23.26 -20.87 7.11
C ASP A 28 -22.49 -22.08 6.59
N LYS A 29 -22.98 -23.28 6.92
CA LYS A 29 -22.33 -24.56 6.59
C LYS A 29 -22.13 -24.78 5.08
N GLU A 30 -22.80 -24.02 4.22
CA GLU A 30 -22.75 -24.10 2.75
C GLU A 30 -22.22 -22.81 2.10
N SER A 31 -21.46 -22.01 2.86
CA SER A 31 -20.87 -20.75 2.40
C SER A 31 -19.35 -20.74 2.59
N CYS A 32 -18.65 -20.07 1.66
CA CYS A 32 -17.22 -19.78 1.78
C CYS A 32 -16.92 -18.60 2.74
N GLY A 33 -17.94 -17.94 3.28
CA GLY A 33 -17.81 -16.72 4.06
C GLY A 33 -17.42 -15.50 3.21
N ASN A 34 -17.56 -14.31 3.78
CA ASN A 34 -17.18 -13.07 3.11
C ASN A 34 -15.64 -12.89 3.18
N PRO A 35 -14.92 -12.94 2.05
CA PRO A 35 -13.46 -12.84 2.04
C PRO A 35 -12.94 -11.41 2.24
N GLY A 36 -13.84 -10.41 2.25
CA GLY A 36 -13.48 -9.00 2.40
C GLY A 36 -13.23 -8.30 1.06
N THR A 37 -12.71 -7.07 1.14
CA THR A 37 -12.32 -6.26 -0.01
C THR A 37 -10.87 -5.83 0.21
N PRO A 38 -9.99 -5.92 -0.80
CA PRO A 38 -8.61 -5.45 -0.67
C PRO A 38 -8.57 -3.96 -0.30
N LEU A 39 -7.56 -3.54 0.47
CA LEU A 39 -7.30 -2.12 0.69
C LEU A 39 -6.98 -1.46 -0.66
N TYR A 40 -7.55 -0.28 -0.93
CA TYR A 40 -7.52 0.37 -2.26
C TYR A 40 -8.08 -0.49 -3.41
N GLY A 41 -8.83 -1.55 -3.08
CA GLY A 41 -9.51 -2.41 -4.03
C GLY A 41 -11.01 -2.19 -4.06
N ILE A 42 -11.63 -2.70 -5.12
CA ILE A 42 -13.06 -2.73 -5.36
C ILE A 42 -13.43 -4.19 -5.58
N ARG A 43 -14.49 -4.67 -4.93
CA ARG A 43 -15.04 -6.01 -5.14
C ARG A 43 -16.39 -5.90 -5.84
N GLU A 44 -16.53 -6.64 -6.92
CA GLU A 44 -17.80 -6.90 -7.60
C GLU A 44 -18.34 -8.27 -7.19
N GLY A 45 -19.64 -8.32 -6.88
CA GLY A 45 -20.31 -9.53 -6.38
C GLY A 45 -20.49 -9.53 -4.86
N ASN A 46 -21.62 -10.09 -4.43
CA ASN A 46 -22.05 -10.17 -3.03
C ASN A 46 -22.46 -11.58 -2.61
N GLY A 47 -22.38 -12.56 -3.51
CA GLY A 47 -22.66 -13.97 -3.23
C GLY A 47 -21.47 -14.63 -2.54
N PHE A 48 -21.76 -15.52 -1.58
CA PHE A 48 -20.75 -16.26 -0.81
C PHE A 48 -21.06 -17.76 -0.72
N SER A 49 -22.02 -18.25 -1.51
CA SER A 49 -22.45 -19.65 -1.57
C SER A 49 -21.67 -20.41 -2.63
N ASN A 50 -21.67 -21.75 -2.55
CA ASN A 50 -21.00 -22.59 -3.54
C ASN A 50 -21.44 -22.25 -4.98
N GLY A 51 -20.46 -22.00 -5.85
CA GLY A 51 -20.66 -21.56 -7.24
C GLY A 51 -20.64 -20.04 -7.44
N ASP A 52 -20.74 -19.23 -6.37
CA ASP A 52 -20.63 -17.78 -6.48
C ASP A 52 -19.22 -17.35 -6.87
N VAL A 53 -19.14 -16.23 -7.60
CA VAL A 53 -17.90 -15.68 -8.14
C VAL A 53 -17.78 -14.22 -7.74
N LEU A 54 -16.60 -13.84 -7.28
CA LEU A 54 -16.24 -12.47 -6.94
C LEU A 54 -15.14 -12.00 -7.87
N ARG A 55 -15.22 -10.75 -8.32
CA ARG A 55 -14.21 -10.10 -9.17
C ARG A 55 -13.65 -8.89 -8.42
N PHE A 56 -12.34 -8.68 -8.54
CA PHE A 56 -11.64 -7.59 -7.88
C PHE A 56 -10.94 -6.69 -8.88
N GLU A 57 -10.94 -5.39 -8.60
CA GLU A 57 -10.20 -4.38 -9.34
C GLU A 57 -9.53 -3.42 -8.36
N CYS A 58 -8.43 -2.79 -8.76
CA CYS A 58 -7.76 -1.79 -7.93
C CYS A 58 -8.20 -0.38 -8.31
N GLN A 59 -8.20 0.53 -7.34
CA GLN A 59 -8.41 1.96 -7.60
C GLN A 59 -7.33 2.50 -8.54
N PHE A 60 -7.62 3.64 -9.18
CA PHE A 60 -6.69 4.25 -10.13
C PHE A 60 -5.32 4.50 -9.49
N GLY A 61 -4.25 4.11 -10.19
CA GLY A 61 -2.87 4.23 -9.72
C GLY A 61 -2.33 3.03 -8.93
N PHE A 62 -3.17 2.03 -8.63
CA PHE A 62 -2.75 0.79 -7.97
C PHE A 62 -2.69 -0.39 -8.94
N GLU A 63 -1.78 -1.32 -8.69
CA GLU A 63 -1.63 -2.55 -9.45
C GLU A 63 -2.19 -3.76 -8.68
N LEU A 64 -2.94 -4.62 -9.39
CA LEU A 64 -3.54 -5.83 -8.81
C LEU A 64 -2.54 -6.98 -8.84
N ILE A 65 -2.20 -7.52 -7.66
CA ILE A 65 -1.36 -8.71 -7.48
C ILE A 65 -2.21 -9.86 -6.96
N GLY A 66 -2.24 -10.96 -7.71
CA GLY A 66 -3.02 -12.17 -7.40
C GLY A 66 -4.15 -12.42 -8.40
N GLU A 67 -5.14 -13.21 -7.99
CA GLU A 67 -6.25 -13.59 -8.86
C GLU A 67 -7.31 -12.47 -8.94
N ARG A 68 -7.59 -12.01 -10.16
CA ARG A 68 -8.64 -11.01 -10.41
C ARG A 68 -10.03 -11.56 -10.09
N THR A 69 -10.22 -12.87 -10.15
CA THR A 69 -11.51 -13.53 -9.95
C THR A 69 -11.34 -14.74 -9.06
N ILE A 70 -12.18 -14.86 -8.02
CA ILE A 70 -12.23 -16.04 -7.14
C ILE A 70 -13.62 -16.66 -7.17
N SER A 71 -13.70 -17.98 -7.00
CA SER A 71 -14.96 -18.72 -6.95
C SER A 71 -15.11 -19.51 -5.67
N CYS A 72 -16.33 -19.60 -5.14
CA CYS A 72 -16.64 -20.41 -3.97
C CYS A 72 -16.81 -21.87 -4.41
N GLN A 73 -15.89 -22.73 -3.99
CA GLN A 73 -15.82 -24.13 -4.40
C GLN A 73 -16.65 -25.02 -3.48
N ASN A 74 -17.08 -26.19 -3.97
CA ASN A 74 -17.94 -27.15 -3.24
C ASN A 74 -17.40 -27.66 -1.89
N ASN A 75 -16.14 -27.38 -1.57
CA ASN A 75 -15.53 -27.65 -0.26
C ASN A 75 -15.73 -26.47 0.73
N ASN A 76 -16.57 -25.49 0.38
CA ASN A 76 -16.82 -24.25 1.12
C ASN A 76 -15.55 -23.41 1.31
N GLN A 77 -14.64 -23.42 0.32
CA GLN A 77 -13.44 -22.58 0.30
C GLN A 77 -13.39 -21.76 -0.98
N TRP A 78 -12.86 -20.54 -0.88
CA TRP A 78 -12.54 -19.73 -2.06
C TRP A 78 -11.39 -20.36 -2.85
N SER A 79 -11.46 -20.27 -4.18
CA SER A 79 -10.43 -20.82 -5.08
C SER A 79 -9.05 -20.19 -4.91
N ALA A 80 -8.99 -18.97 -4.34
CA ALA A 80 -7.77 -18.25 -4.00
C ALA A 80 -8.07 -17.23 -2.90
N ASN A 81 -7.01 -16.68 -2.30
CA ASN A 81 -7.12 -15.51 -1.42
C ASN A 81 -7.51 -14.27 -2.23
N ILE A 82 -8.07 -13.25 -1.57
CA ILE A 82 -8.29 -11.95 -2.21
C ILE A 82 -6.96 -11.37 -2.71
N PRO A 83 -6.94 -10.67 -3.86
CA PRO A 83 -5.72 -10.04 -4.35
C PRO A 83 -5.33 -8.84 -3.48
N ILE A 84 -4.12 -8.34 -3.69
CA ILE A 84 -3.61 -7.13 -3.02
C ILE A 84 -3.48 -6.03 -4.08
N CYS A 85 -3.86 -4.79 -3.73
CA CYS A 85 -3.64 -3.62 -4.55
C CYS A 85 -2.43 -2.87 -4.02
N ILE A 86 -1.31 -2.95 -4.74
CA ILE A 86 -0.06 -2.29 -4.35
C ILE A 86 0.11 -0.98 -5.12
N PHE A 87 0.66 0.02 -4.45
CA PHE A 87 1.09 1.23 -5.14
C PHE A 87 2.43 0.94 -5.84
N PRO A 88 2.51 1.06 -7.17
CA PRO A 88 3.69 0.64 -7.92
C PRO A 88 4.89 1.50 -7.55
N CYS A 89 6.02 0.85 -7.32
CA CYS A 89 7.28 1.48 -6.91
C CYS A 89 7.93 2.30 -8.04
N LEU A 90 7.52 2.06 -9.30
CA LEU A 90 8.00 2.77 -10.49
C LEU A 90 6.81 3.27 -11.30
N SER A 91 6.61 4.58 -11.40
CA SER A 91 5.49 5.15 -12.17
C SER A 91 5.69 6.60 -12.59
N ASN A 92 5.02 6.95 -13.70
CA ASN A 92 4.94 8.31 -14.21
C ASN A 92 3.52 8.84 -14.06
N PHE A 93 3.38 10.00 -13.43
CA PHE A 93 2.11 10.68 -13.22
C PHE A 93 2.01 11.90 -14.14
N THR A 94 1.02 11.89 -15.02
CA THR A 94 0.77 12.99 -15.97
C THR A 94 -0.55 13.72 -15.71
N ALA A 95 -1.37 13.21 -14.79
CA ALA A 95 -2.58 13.91 -14.35
C ALA A 95 -2.20 15.21 -13.63
N PRO A 96 -2.99 16.29 -13.75
CA PRO A 96 -2.67 17.59 -13.15
C PRO A 96 -2.68 17.57 -11.61
N MET A 97 -3.35 16.60 -11.02
CA MET A 97 -3.35 16.37 -9.57
C MET A 97 -3.40 14.88 -9.28
N GLY A 98 -2.92 14.49 -8.11
CA GLY A 98 -2.91 13.10 -7.69
C GLY A 98 -2.28 12.89 -6.32
N THR A 99 -2.09 11.62 -5.97
CA THR A 99 -1.48 11.19 -4.71
C THR A 99 -0.36 10.19 -4.99
N VAL A 100 0.74 10.34 -4.27
CA VAL A 100 1.86 9.39 -4.22
C VAL A 100 1.90 8.81 -2.81
N LEU A 101 1.78 7.49 -2.73
CA LEU A 101 1.83 6.75 -1.48
C LEU A 101 3.11 5.90 -1.47
N SER A 102 3.71 5.71 -0.30
CA SER A 102 4.68 4.62 -0.17
C SER A 102 3.97 3.26 -0.36
N PRO A 103 4.67 2.22 -0.82
CA PRO A 103 4.11 0.87 -0.89
C PRO A 103 3.48 0.47 0.46
N ASP A 104 2.31 -0.16 0.40
CA ASP A 104 1.56 -0.67 1.55
C ASP A 104 1.14 0.37 2.63
N TYR A 105 1.26 1.67 2.36
CA TYR A 105 0.73 2.71 3.25
C TYR A 105 -0.78 2.49 3.51
N PRO A 106 -1.29 2.63 4.76
CA PRO A 106 -0.60 3.06 5.98
C PRO A 106 -0.07 1.90 6.86
N GLU A 107 -0.12 0.66 6.38
CA GLU A 107 0.29 -0.54 7.13
C GLU A 107 1.81 -0.60 7.35
N GLY A 108 2.56 0.17 6.55
CA GLY A 108 4.01 0.30 6.61
C GLY A 108 4.67 -0.25 5.37
N TYR A 109 5.71 0.43 4.90
CA TYR A 109 6.44 0.02 3.70
C TYR A 109 7.33 -1.20 4.00
N GLY A 110 7.62 -2.01 2.99
CA GLY A 110 8.56 -3.13 3.11
C GLY A 110 10.03 -2.70 3.13
N ASN A 111 10.92 -3.60 3.54
CA ASN A 111 12.37 -3.38 3.48
C ASN A 111 12.90 -3.51 2.04
N ASN A 112 14.13 -3.04 1.83
CA ASN A 112 14.91 -3.16 0.60
C ASN A 112 14.25 -2.53 -0.63
N LEU A 113 13.52 -1.43 -0.42
CA LEU A 113 12.83 -0.72 -1.48
C LEU A 113 13.75 0.29 -2.18
N ASN A 114 13.56 0.42 -3.48
CA ASN A 114 14.14 1.48 -4.28
C ASN A 114 13.08 1.95 -5.28
N CYS A 115 12.27 2.91 -4.85
CA CYS A 115 11.14 3.42 -5.61
C CYS A 115 11.46 4.76 -6.23
N VAL A 116 10.93 4.95 -7.44
CA VAL A 116 11.12 6.14 -8.23
C VAL A 116 9.79 6.51 -8.88
N TRP A 117 9.29 7.69 -8.55
CA TRP A 117 8.13 8.27 -9.18
C TRP A 117 8.50 9.56 -9.90
N MET A 118 7.89 9.79 -11.06
CA MET A 118 8.00 11.06 -11.76
C MET A 118 6.63 11.69 -11.91
N ILE A 119 6.50 12.95 -11.48
CA ILE A 119 5.33 13.78 -11.74
C ILE A 119 5.70 14.70 -12.90
N ILE A 120 4.93 14.66 -13.99
CA ILE A 120 5.21 15.34 -15.24
C ILE A 120 4.02 16.24 -15.55
N SER A 121 4.23 17.55 -15.44
CA SER A 121 3.25 18.58 -15.79
C SER A 121 3.58 19.22 -17.14
N GLU A 122 2.67 20.03 -17.67
CA GLU A 122 2.88 20.74 -18.93
C GLU A 122 4.07 21.72 -18.85
N PRO A 123 4.87 21.88 -19.92
CA PRO A 123 5.98 22.83 -19.95
C PRO A 123 5.52 24.26 -19.57
N GLY A 124 6.26 24.89 -18.66
CA GLY A 124 5.91 26.22 -18.12
C GLY A 124 5.06 26.19 -16.84
N SER A 125 4.55 25.02 -16.45
CA SER A 125 3.91 24.80 -15.14
C SER A 125 4.94 24.45 -14.06
N ARG A 126 4.49 24.49 -12.80
CA ARG A 126 5.25 24.06 -11.62
C ARG A 126 4.39 23.11 -10.81
N ILE A 127 5.02 22.20 -10.09
CA ILE A 127 4.35 21.15 -9.30
C ILE A 127 4.42 21.54 -7.83
N HIS A 128 3.26 21.63 -7.19
CA HIS A 128 3.15 21.83 -5.75
C HIS A 128 2.95 20.48 -5.05
N LEU A 129 3.76 20.19 -4.03
CA LEU A 129 3.64 19.02 -3.16
C LEU A 129 3.14 19.41 -1.77
N ALA A 130 2.22 18.60 -1.27
CA ALA A 130 1.77 18.62 0.11
C ALA A 130 1.96 17.25 0.77
N PHE A 131 2.68 17.25 1.90
CA PHE A 131 2.85 16.07 2.75
C PHE A 131 1.69 16.00 3.74
N ASN A 132 0.90 14.94 3.65
CA ASN A 132 -0.28 14.74 4.50
C ASN A 132 0.03 13.82 5.70
N ASP A 133 0.91 12.84 5.50
CA ASP A 133 1.48 11.98 6.55
C ASP A 133 2.91 11.57 6.15
N PHE A 134 3.77 11.37 7.14
CA PHE A 134 5.17 11.03 6.93
C PHE A 134 5.76 10.32 8.16
N ASP A 135 6.24 9.09 7.95
CA ASP A 135 6.86 8.25 8.97
C ASP A 135 7.81 7.25 8.32
N LEU A 136 9.10 7.60 8.28
CA LEU A 136 10.19 6.77 7.78
C LEU A 136 11.18 6.43 8.91
N GLU A 137 11.92 5.34 8.78
CA GLU A 137 13.01 5.01 9.69
C GLU A 137 14.17 6.00 9.54
N ALA A 138 14.40 6.81 10.57
CA ALA A 138 15.53 7.71 10.60
C ALA A 138 16.82 7.04 11.13
N PRO A 139 17.99 7.31 10.52
CA PRO A 139 18.24 8.08 9.29
C PRO A 139 18.43 7.18 8.04
N TYR A 140 18.04 5.91 8.11
CA TYR A 140 18.39 4.87 7.14
C TYR A 140 17.49 4.88 5.91
N ASP A 141 16.21 5.18 6.10
CA ASP A 141 15.21 5.28 5.05
C ASP A 141 14.93 6.73 4.72
N PHE A 142 14.84 7.06 3.44
CA PHE A 142 14.69 8.45 3.05
C PHE A 142 13.99 8.64 1.72
N LEU A 143 13.20 9.72 1.66
CA LEU A 143 12.60 10.23 0.44
C LEU A 143 13.41 11.44 -0.04
N THR A 144 13.94 11.36 -1.26
CA THR A 144 14.66 12.45 -1.93
C THR A 144 13.79 13.05 -3.03
N LEU A 145 13.61 14.37 -3.00
CA LEU A 145 12.92 15.13 -4.03
C LEU A 145 13.94 15.83 -4.93
N LYS A 146 13.82 15.66 -6.25
CA LYS A 146 14.70 16.27 -7.26
C LYS A 146 13.92 17.06 -8.31
N ASP A 147 14.40 18.25 -8.63
CA ASP A 147 13.80 19.16 -9.60
C ASP A 147 14.26 18.85 -11.03
N GLY A 148 13.48 18.03 -11.74
CA GLY A 148 13.76 17.57 -13.09
C GLY A 148 13.76 16.05 -13.25
N GLU A 149 14.02 15.61 -14.47
CA GLU A 149 13.96 14.20 -14.87
C GLU A 149 15.26 13.41 -14.60
N LEU A 150 16.40 14.12 -14.56
CA LEU A 150 17.72 13.50 -14.56
C LEU A 150 18.12 13.01 -13.16
N LEU A 151 19.02 12.01 -13.13
CA LEU A 151 19.56 11.47 -11.87
C LEU A 151 20.34 12.50 -11.06
N ASP A 152 20.97 13.45 -11.74
CA ASP A 152 21.77 14.55 -11.19
C ASP A 152 20.99 15.88 -11.09
N SER A 153 19.66 15.85 -11.33
CA SER A 153 18.78 16.98 -11.09
C SER A 153 18.92 17.52 -9.66
N ALA A 154 18.72 18.82 -9.50
CA ALA A 154 18.92 19.53 -8.24
C ALA A 154 18.03 18.94 -7.13
N VAL A 155 18.64 18.58 -5.99
CA VAL A 155 17.90 18.07 -4.83
C VAL A 155 17.18 19.22 -4.14
N LEU A 156 15.86 19.13 -4.05
CA LEU A 156 15.02 20.10 -3.34
C LEU A 156 14.93 19.78 -1.85
N GLY A 157 15.01 18.49 -1.49
CA GLY A 157 15.01 18.03 -0.12
C GLY A 157 15.26 16.54 0.00
N ARG A 158 15.74 16.12 1.18
CA ARG A 158 15.89 14.72 1.58
C ARG A 158 15.30 14.57 2.97
N TYR A 159 14.29 13.72 3.10
CA TYR A 159 13.45 13.62 4.28
C TYR A 159 13.48 12.21 4.86
N SER A 160 13.45 12.11 6.18
CA SER A 160 13.47 10.87 6.96
C SER A 160 12.86 11.15 8.35
N GLY A 161 12.54 10.11 9.12
CA GLY A 161 11.87 10.23 10.41
C GLY A 161 10.36 10.43 10.30
N ALA A 162 9.75 10.82 11.43
CA ALA A 162 8.30 10.98 11.57
C ALA A 162 7.83 12.46 11.60
N GLU A 163 8.74 13.40 11.34
CA GLU A 163 8.37 14.81 11.23
C GLU A 163 7.82 15.08 9.82
N VAL A 164 6.58 15.55 9.74
CA VAL A 164 5.92 15.88 8.46
C VAL A 164 6.62 17.08 7.81
N PRO A 165 7.22 16.93 6.60
CA PRO A 165 7.89 18.03 5.94
C PRO A 165 6.93 19.16 5.54
N SER A 166 7.47 20.38 5.41
CA SER A 166 6.71 21.50 4.84
C SER A 166 6.37 21.28 3.38
N HIS A 167 5.27 21.89 2.93
CA HIS A 167 4.92 21.95 1.50
C HIS A 167 6.07 22.49 0.64
N LEU A 168 6.11 22.06 -0.61
CA LEU A 168 7.19 22.37 -1.53
C LEU A 168 6.64 22.66 -2.93
N THR A 169 7.33 23.50 -3.71
CA THR A 169 7.00 23.75 -5.11
C THR A 169 8.24 23.62 -5.98
N SER A 170 8.19 22.74 -6.99
CA SER A 170 9.29 22.53 -7.95
C SER A 170 9.62 23.81 -8.74
N ASN A 171 10.80 23.96 -9.34
CA ASN A 171 11.05 25.06 -10.28
C ASN A 171 10.84 24.64 -11.74
N THR A 172 10.88 23.34 -12.01
CA THR A 172 10.61 22.76 -13.32
C THR A 172 9.22 22.12 -13.38
N ASN A 173 8.79 21.72 -14.58
CA ASN A 173 7.54 21.01 -14.80
C ASN A 173 7.66 19.49 -14.53
N ILE A 174 8.82 19.00 -14.08
CA ILE A 174 9.07 17.58 -13.78
C ILE A 174 9.62 17.46 -12.35
N LEU A 175 8.99 16.63 -11.53
CA LEU A 175 9.43 16.40 -10.16
C LEU A 175 9.67 14.90 -9.96
N ARG A 176 10.89 14.56 -9.55
CA ARG A 176 11.32 13.19 -9.33
C ARG A 176 11.39 12.89 -7.83
N LEU A 177 10.71 11.83 -7.42
CA LEU A 177 10.64 11.34 -6.05
C LEU A 177 11.39 10.02 -5.98
N GLU A 178 12.43 9.93 -5.15
CA GLU A 178 13.22 8.72 -4.94
C GLU A 178 13.10 8.27 -3.49
N PHE A 179 12.43 7.15 -3.24
CA PHE A 179 12.32 6.54 -1.92
C PHE A 179 13.21 5.32 -1.81
N GLN A 180 14.08 5.30 -0.80
CA GLN A 180 14.97 4.18 -0.52
C GLN A 180 14.73 3.70 0.91
N ALA A 181 14.50 2.39 1.04
CA ALA A 181 14.41 1.70 2.32
C ALA A 181 15.53 0.66 2.45
N ASP A 182 16.11 0.59 3.64
CA ASP A 182 17.19 -0.32 4.00
C ASP A 182 16.66 -1.75 4.27
N HIS A 183 17.50 -2.66 4.76
CA HIS A 183 17.13 -4.06 4.98
C HIS A 183 16.25 -4.37 6.22
N SER A 184 15.99 -3.40 7.09
CA SER A 184 15.36 -3.64 8.40
C SER A 184 14.56 -2.44 8.87
N MET A 185 13.58 -2.70 9.75
CA MET A 185 12.72 -1.65 10.34
C MET A 185 11.95 -0.85 9.28
N SER A 186 10.75 -0.40 9.65
CA SER A 186 9.92 0.37 8.71
C SER A 186 8.99 1.26 9.51
N GLY A 187 8.73 2.46 8.98
CA GLY A 187 7.66 3.31 9.45
C GLY A 187 6.35 3.06 8.69
N ARG A 188 5.30 3.83 9.02
CA ARG A 188 4.02 3.76 8.29
C ARG A 188 4.13 4.21 6.83
N GLY A 189 5.18 4.95 6.49
CA GLY A 189 5.43 5.47 5.15
C GLY A 189 4.93 6.89 4.96
N PHE A 190 4.47 7.23 3.76
CA PHE A 190 4.03 8.60 3.45
C PHE A 190 2.81 8.66 2.56
N ASN A 191 2.08 9.77 2.70
CA ASN A 191 1.01 10.19 1.83
C ASN A 191 1.26 11.62 1.34
N ILE A 192 1.51 11.77 0.04
CA ILE A 192 1.85 13.04 -0.60
C ILE A 192 0.83 13.33 -1.70
N THR A 193 0.22 14.50 -1.67
CA THR A 193 -0.62 14.99 -2.76
C THR A 193 0.12 16.01 -3.60
N TYR A 194 -0.17 16.03 -4.90
CA TYR A 194 0.40 17.00 -5.83
C TYR A 194 -0.68 17.69 -6.67
N SER A 195 -0.38 18.92 -7.11
CA SER A 195 -1.23 19.77 -7.96
C SER A 195 -0.40 20.75 -8.78
#